data_AF-A0A5K0W8D7-F1
#
_entry.id   AF-A0A5K0W8D7-F1
#
_cell.length_a   1.000
_cell.length_b   1.000
_cell.length_c   1.000
_cell.angle_alpha   90.00
_cell.angle_beta   90.00
_cell.angle_gamma   90.00
#
_symmetry.space_group_name_H-M   'P 1'
#
loop_
_entity.id
_entity.type
_entity.pdbx_description
1 polymer ?
#
loop_
_entity_poly.entity_id
_entity_poly.type
_entity_poly.pdbx_seq_one_letter_code
_entity_poly.pdbx_strand_id
1 'polypeptide(L)' 'HEKVLKDFNIARENGGTQKEVIKSFNASVTEGTLQISLYWGGKGTLAIPSRGNYGPLISAISVYP' A
#
# COMPACT_ATOMS: atom_id res chain seq x y z
N HIS A 1 1.36 15.01 -8.13
CA HIS A 1 1.64 13.74 -7.42
C HIS A 1 1.78 12.62 -8.45
N GLU A 2 2.89 11.89 -8.42
CA GLU A 2 3.08 10.72 -9.26
C GLU A 2 2.47 9.47 -8.60
N LYS A 3 1.79 8.64 -9.38
CA LYS A 3 1.24 7.36 -8.90
C LYS A 3 2.22 6.24 -9.23
N VAL A 4 2.91 5.73 -8.20
CA VAL A 4 3.91 4.66 -8.36
C VAL A 4 3.34 3.25 -8.23
N LEU A 5 2.15 3.09 -7.64
CA LEU A 5 1.43 1.82 -7.54
C LEU A 5 -0.07 2.02 -7.82
N LYS A 6 -0.65 1.09 -8.57
CA LYS A 6 -2.09 1.07 -8.90
C LYS A 6 -2.66 -0.31 -8.57
N ASP A 7 -3.83 -0.33 -7.92
CA ASP A 7 -4.59 -1.55 -7.58
C ASP A 7 -3.74 -2.64 -6.88
N PHE A 8 -2.83 -2.19 -6.02
CA PHE A 8 -1.83 -3.05 -5.40
C PHE A 8 -2.45 -3.96 -4.33
N ASN A 9 -2.24 -5.27 -4.48
CA ASN A 9 -2.68 -6.30 -3.54
C ASN A 9 -1.48 -7.10 -3.05
N ILE A 10 -1.10 -6.88 -1.79
CA ILE A 10 0.05 -7.50 -1.13
C ILE A 10 -0.04 -9.03 -1.17
N ALA A 11 -1.22 -9.59 -0.88
CA ALA A 11 -1.40 -11.04 -0.84
C ALA A 11 -1.28 -11.68 -2.22
N ARG A 12 -1.74 -10.99 -3.27
CA ARG A 12 -1.60 -11.45 -4.66
C ARG A 12 -0.13 -11.44 -5.09
N GLU A 13 0.59 -10.37 -4.78
CA GLU A 13 2.01 -10.23 -5.14
C GLU A 13 2.88 -11.30 -4.48
N ASN A 14 2.59 -11.66 -3.22
CA ASN A 14 3.34 -12.68 -2.49
C ASN A 14 2.79 -14.12 -2.63
N GLY A 15 1.77 -14.31 -3.46
CA GLY A 15 1.10 -15.61 -3.62
C GLY A 15 0.51 -16.16 -2.32
N GLY A 16 0.16 -15.31 -1.35
CA GLY A 16 -0.35 -15.71 -0.04
C GLY A 16 -0.28 -14.61 1.02
N THR A 17 -0.84 -14.89 2.20
CA THR A 17 -0.81 -14.00 3.37
C THR A 17 0.43 -14.25 4.23
N GLN A 18 0.73 -13.33 5.16
CA GLN A 18 1.83 -13.44 6.16
C GLN A 18 3.25 -13.48 5.57
N LYS A 19 3.42 -13.06 4.32
CA LYS A 19 4.73 -12.82 3.72
C LYS A 19 4.93 -11.32 3.52
N GLU A 20 6.13 -10.83 3.78
CA GLU A 20 6.49 -9.44 3.56
C GLU A 20 6.66 -9.12 2.07
N VAL A 21 6.10 -8.01 1.60
CA VAL A 21 6.41 -7.46 0.27
C VAL A 21 7.19 -6.18 0.49
N ILE A 22 8.42 -6.14 -0.02
CA ILE A 22 9.24 -4.93 -0.02
C ILE A 22 9.17 -4.31 -1.42
N LYS A 23 8.79 -3.03 -1.51
CA LYS A 23 8.82 -2.24 -2.75
C LYS A 23 9.62 -0.97 -2.49
N SER A 24 10.60 -0.71 -3.35
CA SER A 24 11.43 0.49 -3.30
C SER A 24 11.06 1.40 -4.47
N PHE A 25 10.93 2.70 -4.18
CA PHE A 25 10.61 3.73 -5.16
C PHE A 25 11.62 4.85 -5.04
N ASN A 26 12.12 5.34 -6.18
CA ASN A 26 12.94 6.53 -6.21
C ASN A 26 12.03 7.75 -6.37
N ALA A 27 12.28 8.79 -5.58
CA ALA A 27 11.54 10.04 -5.66
C ALA A 27 12.51 11.22 -5.63
N SER A 28 12.31 12.20 -6.52
CA SER A 28 13.07 13.45 -6.50
C SER A 28 12.38 14.45 -5.55
N VAL A 29 13.12 14.93 -4.55
CA VAL A 29 12.62 15.89 -3.56
C VAL A 29 13.16 17.28 -3.90
N THR A 30 12.32 18.14 -4.50
CA THR A 30 12.72 19.48 -4.94
C THR A 30 12.50 20.57 -3.89
N GLU A 31 11.48 20.41 -3.04
CA GLU A 31 11.06 21.43 -2.05
C GLU A 31 11.33 20.99 -0.60
N GLY A 32 12.28 20.06 -0.41
CA GLY A 32 12.64 19.51 0.90
C GLY A 32 11.56 18.67 1.59
N THR A 33 10.40 18.48 0.97
CA THR A 33 9.27 17.71 1.49
C THR A 33 8.96 16.51 0.60
N LEU A 34 8.93 15.31 1.17
CA LEU A 34 8.46 14.09 0.51
C LEU A 34 7.03 13.77 0.96
N GLN A 35 6.07 13.80 0.04
CA GLN A 35 4.68 13.45 0.32
C GLN A 35 4.36 12.04 -0.18
N ILE A 36 3.92 11.17 0.74
CA ILE A 36 3.44 9.82 0.44
C ILE A 36 1.93 9.81 0.60
N SER A 37 1.20 9.39 -0.43
CA SER A 37 -0.27 9.35 -0.43
C SER A 37 -0.77 7.94 -0.69
N LEU A 38 -1.57 7.44 0.26
CA LEU A 38 -2.14 6.09 0.23
C LEU A 38 -3.64 6.24 0.02
N TYR A 39 -4.14 5.72 -1.10
CA TYR A 39 -5.56 5.82 -1.44
C TYR A 39 -6.19 4.44 -1.54
N TRP A 40 -7.29 4.25 -0.83
CA TRP A 40 -8.14 3.07 -0.90
C TRP A 40 -9.52 3.45 -1.40
N GLY A 41 -9.84 3.02 -2.62
CA GLY A 41 -11.15 3.25 -3.24
C GLY A 41 -12.17 2.13 -2.99
N GLY A 42 -11.84 1.11 -2.20
CA GLY A 42 -12.69 -0.05 -1.99
C GLY A 42 -13.75 0.16 -0.89
N LYS A 43 -14.93 -0.42 -1.06
CA LYS A 43 -15.94 -0.53 0.00
C LYS A 43 -15.53 -1.64 0.97
N GLY A 44 -15.09 -1.29 2.17
CA GLY A 44 -14.80 -2.27 3.23
C GLY A 44 -16.10 -2.96 3.71
N THR A 45 -15.98 -4.18 4.22
CA THR A 45 -17.13 -4.92 4.80
C THR A 45 -16.90 -5.10 6.30
N LEU A 46 -17.89 -4.71 7.12
CA LEU A 46 -17.83 -4.82 8.59
C LEU A 46 -18.46 -6.12 9.13
N ALA A 47 -19.19 -6.89 8.32
CA ALA A 47 -20.07 -7.96 8.80
C ALA A 47 -19.72 -9.35 8.25
N ILE A 48 -19.66 -10.33 9.17
CA ILE A 48 -19.88 -11.77 8.95
C ILE A 48 -21.36 -11.93 8.49
N PRO A 49 -21.72 -12.73 7.45
CA PRO A 49 -21.32 -14.13 7.27
C PRO A 49 -20.20 -14.38 6.27
N SER A 50 -19.82 -13.39 5.43
CA SER A 50 -18.66 -13.51 4.54
C SER A 50 -17.60 -12.46 4.90
N ARG A 51 -16.41 -12.92 5.31
CA ARG A 51 -15.23 -12.06 5.51
C ARG A 51 -14.96 -11.24 4.25
N GLY A 52 -15.06 -9.92 4.37
CA GLY A 52 -14.84 -9.00 3.25
C GLY A 52 -13.42 -8.46 3.15
N ASN A 53 -13.26 -7.53 2.21
CA ASN A 53 -11.99 -6.90 1.87
C ASN A 53 -11.58 -5.92 2.97
N TYR A 54 -10.57 -6.30 3.76
CA TYR A 54 -9.91 -5.39 4.68
C TYR A 54 -9.18 -4.29 3.88
N GLY A 55 -9.18 -3.07 4.43
CA GLY A 55 -8.48 -1.92 3.83
C GLY A 55 -6.96 -2.14 3.74
N PRO A 56 -6.21 -1.17 3.19
CA PRO A 56 -4.79 -1.34 2.91
C PRO A 56 -4.01 -1.61 4.21
N LEU A 57 -3.33 -2.75 4.26
CA LEU A 57 -2.36 -3.08 5.30
C LEU A 57 -1.00 -2.53 4.86
N ILE A 58 -0.47 -1.55 5.57
CA ILE A 58 0.91 -1.08 5.40
C ILE A 58 1.55 -1.12 6.77
N SER A 59 2.63 -1.90 6.89
CA SER A 59 3.29 -2.14 8.18
C SER A 59 4.47 -1.20 8.43
N ALA A 60 5.14 -0.71 7.38
CA ALA A 60 6.33 0.11 7.50
C ALA A 60 6.60 0.93 6.23
N ILE A 61 7.21 2.11 6.41
CA ILE A 61 7.77 2.96 5.36
C ILE A 61 9.19 3.30 5.79
N SER A 62 10.17 3.12 4.89
CA SER A 62 11.56 3.49 5.10
C SER A 62 12.01 4.45 4.01
N VAL A 63 12.75 5.50 4.38
CA VAL A 63 13.26 6.53 3.46
C VAL A 63 14.77 6.60 3.60
N TYR A 64 15.47 6.60 2.48
CA TYR A 64 16.92 6.72 2.38
C TYR A 64 17.26 7.95 1.50
N PRO A 65 18.25 8.78 1.88
CA PRO A 65 18.71 9.91 1.08
C PRO A 65 19.36 9.53 -0.25
#